data_AF-A0A1I0SFJ1-F1
#
_entry.id   AF-A0A1I0SFJ1-F1
#
_cell.length_a   1.000
_cell.length_b   1.000
_cell.length_c   1.000
_cell.angle_alpha   90.00
_cell.angle_beta   90.00
_cell.angle_gamma   90.00
#
_symmetry.space_group_name_H-M   'P 1'
#
loop_
_entity.id
_entity.type
_entity.pdbx_description
1 polymer ?
#
loop_
_entity_poly.entity_id
_entity_poly.type
_entity_poly.pdbx_seq_one_letter_code
_entity_poly.pdbx_strand_id
1 'polypeptide(L)'
;MSPEQLINNDQEYIEGLLYHRPGVIENIYQRFASKEKRFILQKSGHVKDAAHIFEEALMDIYYFARRHPLKVSDFEPFLQLLCKRIWEQELEKRGQRIPGLEAEELSTMSRDDIQDVEDVLKEGEKRRLIYHYYLALSDECKELLRWSLTDGCLQEDIAAETNIPVTELASRRTDCFRSLFRDIDTKLKANSLSEKDLLETDRFLSGQLSEADRKAFSDRLQGDALLSQQVKRFDAVRQLLAQKICNDTGRDELQHLLFTHRNAWYTLKDNSVIPIRNYVILTALIAAAMAILLYVSPWRKNIYRQFASTEMQIPDIDSLRLPEEAIVQFNHGHFGEATLLLNDALKTNPGNLYARYYRGVALIDQNQQESARQDLLTVFNNSSELKYEAAFYIALSYLKEGRKQQCLEWLLKIPSGAPNYLKVQKLIEELKN
;
A
#
# COMPACT_ATOMS: atom_id res chain seq x y z
N MET A 1 11.60 -29.63 4.78
CA MET A 1 10.38 -29.91 5.55
C MET A 1 10.68 -29.54 6.99
N SER A 2 10.22 -28.36 7.41
CA SER A 2 10.26 -27.98 8.83
C SER A 2 9.22 -28.82 9.57
N PRO A 3 9.44 -29.21 10.84
CA PRO A 3 8.48 -30.03 11.58
C PRO A 3 7.15 -29.28 11.69
N GLU A 4 6.03 -29.96 11.45
CA GLU A 4 4.68 -29.43 11.74
C GLU A 4 4.66 -28.94 13.19
N GLN A 5 4.47 -27.63 13.37
CA GLN A 5 4.22 -27.07 14.69
C GLN A 5 2.88 -27.63 15.17
N LEU A 6 2.93 -28.51 16.17
CA LEU A 6 1.75 -29.06 16.84
C LEU A 6 1.06 -27.93 17.62
N ILE A 7 -0.04 -27.43 17.05
CA ILE A 7 -0.96 -26.52 17.72
C ILE A 7 -1.74 -27.32 18.76
N ASN A 8 -1.60 -26.97 20.04
CA ASN A 8 -2.18 -27.72 21.15
C ASN A 8 -3.51 -27.15 21.62
N ASN A 9 -3.81 -25.90 21.26
CA ASN A 9 -5.11 -25.26 21.48
C ASN A 9 -5.40 -24.20 20.42
N ASP A 10 -6.68 -23.88 20.24
CA ASP A 10 -7.15 -22.96 19.19
C ASP A 10 -6.85 -21.49 19.47
N GLN A 11 -6.54 -21.13 20.73
CA GLN A 11 -6.08 -19.78 21.07
C GLN A 11 -4.72 -19.47 20.42
N GLU A 12 -3.90 -20.48 20.15
CA GLU A 12 -2.60 -20.32 19.47
C GLU A 12 -2.75 -19.69 18.08
N TYR A 13 -3.89 -19.83 17.39
CA TYR A 13 -4.12 -19.17 16.11
C TYR A 13 -4.17 -17.64 16.24
N ILE A 14 -4.85 -17.12 17.28
CA ILE A 14 -4.91 -15.68 17.56
C ILE A 14 -3.53 -15.18 17.99
N GLU A 15 -2.85 -15.92 18.86
CA GLU A 15 -1.48 -15.58 19.27
C GLU A 15 -0.52 -15.59 18.08
N GLY A 16 -0.68 -16.53 17.16
CA GLY A 16 0.10 -16.59 15.93
C GLY A 16 -0.05 -15.35 15.06
N LEU A 17 -1.27 -14.80 14.97
CA LEU A 17 -1.52 -13.54 14.29
C LEU A 17 -0.89 -12.35 15.04
N LEU A 18 -1.05 -12.29 16.37
CA LEU A 18 -0.53 -11.20 17.21
C LEU A 18 1.00 -11.15 17.27
N TYR A 19 1.66 -12.31 17.24
CA TYR A 19 3.12 -12.44 17.33
C TYR A 19 3.76 -12.81 15.98
N HIS A 20 2.99 -12.68 14.88
CA HIS A 20 3.44 -12.87 13.50
C HIS A 20 4.16 -14.20 13.26
N ARG A 21 3.71 -15.29 13.91
CA ARG A 21 4.39 -16.61 13.86
C ARG A 21 4.15 -17.28 12.51
N PRO A 22 5.17 -17.43 11.64
CA PRO A 22 4.95 -17.92 10.27
C PRO A 22 4.38 -19.35 10.23
N GLY A 23 4.81 -20.23 11.12
CA GLY A 23 4.32 -21.62 11.19
C GLY A 23 2.85 -21.72 11.58
N VAL A 24 2.36 -20.82 12.45
CA VAL A 24 0.94 -20.78 12.82
C VAL A 24 0.10 -20.23 11.66
N ILE A 25 0.57 -19.17 10.99
CA ILE A 25 -0.11 -18.60 9.83
C ILE A 25 -0.20 -19.64 8.70
N GLU A 26 0.88 -20.37 8.43
CA GLU A 26 0.86 -21.48 7.48
C GLU A 26 -0.20 -22.52 7.84
N ASN A 27 -0.30 -22.88 9.13
CA ASN A 27 -1.30 -23.83 9.62
C ASN A 27 -2.74 -23.31 9.45
N ILE A 28 -3.00 -22.03 9.72
CA ILE A 28 -4.30 -21.37 9.47
C ILE A 28 -4.71 -21.56 8.01
N TYR A 29 -3.81 -21.28 7.06
CA TYR A 29 -4.12 -21.46 5.64
C TYR A 29 -4.31 -22.93 5.28
N GLN A 30 -3.46 -23.83 5.77
CA GLN A 30 -3.55 -25.27 5.52
C GLN A 30 -4.89 -25.86 5.94
N ARG A 31 -5.38 -25.46 7.12
CA ARG A 31 -6.61 -26.00 7.70
C ARG A 31 -7.87 -25.34 7.15
N PHE A 32 -7.91 -24.02 7.08
CA PHE A 32 -9.18 -23.30 6.95
C PHE A 32 -9.43 -22.73 5.55
N ALA A 33 -8.37 -22.35 4.81
CA ALA A 33 -8.51 -21.62 3.53
C ALA A 33 -9.29 -22.42 2.47
N SER A 34 -9.11 -23.74 2.41
CA SER A 34 -9.80 -24.60 1.43
C SER A 34 -11.30 -24.70 1.67
N LYS A 35 -11.73 -24.73 2.94
CA LYS A 35 -13.14 -24.79 3.34
C LYS A 35 -13.82 -23.46 3.03
N GLU A 36 -13.17 -22.36 3.40
CA GLU A 36 -13.65 -21.01 3.11
C GLU A 36 -13.77 -20.75 1.60
N LYS A 37 -12.73 -21.10 0.83
CA LYS A 37 -12.75 -21.00 -0.64
C LYS A 37 -13.96 -21.72 -1.24
N ARG A 38 -14.24 -22.95 -0.77
CA ARG A 38 -15.38 -23.73 -1.26
C ARG A 38 -16.70 -23.03 -0.94
N PHE A 39 -16.85 -22.51 0.27
CA PHE A 39 -18.03 -21.78 0.69
C PHE A 39 -18.30 -20.56 -0.20
N ILE A 40 -17.31 -19.68 -0.36
CA ILE A 40 -17.45 -18.46 -1.18
C ILE A 40 -17.78 -18.79 -2.65
N LEU A 41 -17.13 -19.80 -3.23
CA LEU A 41 -17.41 -20.24 -4.61
C LEU A 41 -18.83 -20.79 -4.79
N GLN A 42 -19.37 -21.49 -3.77
CA GLN A 42 -20.76 -21.98 -3.79
C GLN A 42 -21.79 -20.85 -3.65
N LYS A 43 -21.36 -19.68 -3.19
CA LYS A 43 -22.20 -18.53 -2.84
C LYS A 43 -21.94 -17.33 -3.73
N SER A 44 -21.79 -17.58 -5.04
CA SER A 44 -21.63 -16.57 -6.10
C SER A 44 -20.33 -15.77 -6.07
N GLY A 45 -19.32 -16.20 -5.29
CA GLY A 45 -18.00 -15.58 -5.28
C GLY A 45 -17.02 -16.27 -6.23
N HIS A 46 -15.89 -15.62 -6.48
CA HIS A 46 -14.76 -16.19 -7.21
C HIS A 46 -13.52 -16.38 -6.33
N VAL A 47 -12.48 -17.04 -6.84
CA VAL A 47 -11.25 -17.34 -6.07
C VAL A 47 -10.62 -16.07 -5.48
N LYS A 48 -10.68 -14.94 -6.19
CA LYS A 48 -10.17 -13.65 -5.67
C LYS A 48 -11.02 -13.09 -4.52
N ASP A 49 -12.31 -13.42 -4.47
CA ASP A 49 -13.21 -13.01 -3.37
C ASP A 49 -12.83 -13.82 -2.14
N ALA A 50 -12.72 -15.14 -2.29
CA ALA A 50 -12.32 -16.01 -1.20
C ALA A 50 -10.96 -15.63 -0.61
N ALA A 51 -9.99 -15.30 -1.47
CA ALA A 51 -8.67 -14.83 -1.03
C ALA A 51 -8.76 -13.51 -0.23
N HIS A 52 -9.58 -12.57 -0.71
CA HIS A 52 -9.76 -11.27 -0.07
C HIS A 52 -10.50 -11.39 1.26
N ILE A 53 -11.62 -12.13 1.30
CA ILE A 53 -12.45 -12.33 2.50
C ILE A 53 -11.64 -13.01 3.61
N PHE A 54 -10.87 -14.05 3.26
CA PHE A 54 -10.05 -14.77 4.23
C PHE A 54 -8.95 -13.88 4.81
N GLU A 55 -8.22 -13.14 3.96
CA GLU A 55 -7.19 -12.19 4.41
C GLU A 55 -7.80 -11.05 5.25
N GLU A 56 -8.97 -10.53 4.85
CA GLU A 56 -9.68 -9.49 5.58
C GLU A 56 -10.11 -9.96 6.97
N ALA A 57 -10.67 -11.16 7.09
CA ALA A 57 -11.04 -11.74 8.37
C ALA A 57 -9.84 -11.88 9.31
N LEU A 58 -8.70 -12.41 8.81
CA LEU A 58 -7.49 -12.55 9.62
C LEU A 58 -6.93 -11.20 10.07
N MET A 59 -6.98 -10.18 9.20
CA MET A 59 -6.57 -8.82 9.57
C MET A 59 -7.51 -8.20 10.61
N ASP A 60 -8.83 -8.40 10.50
CA ASP A 60 -9.78 -7.88 11.48
C ASP A 60 -9.61 -8.52 12.86
N ILE A 61 -9.36 -9.83 12.91
CA ILE A 61 -8.99 -10.55 14.14
C ILE A 61 -7.73 -9.93 14.74
N TYR A 62 -6.66 -9.77 13.95
CA TYR A 62 -5.39 -9.19 14.41
C TYR A 62 -5.58 -7.80 15.03
N TYR A 63 -6.26 -6.88 14.35
CA TYR A 63 -6.44 -5.54 14.88
C TYR A 63 -7.30 -5.49 16.13
N PHE A 64 -8.35 -6.32 16.20
CA PHE A 64 -9.23 -6.38 17.36
C PHE A 64 -8.49 -6.96 18.57
N ALA A 65 -7.81 -8.08 18.39
CA ALA A 65 -7.09 -8.78 19.46
C ALA A 65 -5.90 -7.98 20.03
N ARG A 66 -5.39 -6.98 19.30
CA ARG A 66 -4.38 -6.05 19.82
C ARG A 66 -4.91 -5.06 20.85
N ARG A 67 -6.22 -4.82 20.86
CA ARG A 67 -6.88 -3.83 21.73
C ARG A 67 -7.74 -4.47 22.81
N HIS A 68 -8.35 -5.60 22.46
CA HIS A 68 -9.33 -6.28 23.29
C HIS A 68 -8.87 -7.72 23.53
N PRO A 69 -9.02 -8.25 24.76
CA PRO A 69 -8.74 -9.66 25.00
C PRO A 69 -9.76 -10.51 24.23
N LEU A 70 -9.32 -11.14 23.14
CA LEU A 70 -10.14 -12.06 22.35
C LEU A 70 -9.78 -13.50 22.73
N LYS A 71 -10.73 -14.22 23.33
CA LYS A 71 -10.57 -15.62 23.71
C LYS A 71 -11.48 -16.47 22.86
N VAL A 72 -10.91 -17.45 22.16
CA VAL A 72 -11.68 -18.33 21.29
C VAL A 72 -11.53 -19.77 21.75
N SER A 73 -12.67 -20.41 22.00
CA SER A 73 -12.72 -21.82 22.41
C SER A 73 -12.53 -22.76 21.23
N ASP A 74 -13.08 -22.39 20.06
CA ASP A 74 -12.99 -23.13 18.80
C ASP A 74 -12.82 -22.13 17.66
N PHE A 75 -11.64 -22.14 17.02
CA PHE A 75 -11.23 -21.12 16.06
C PHE A 75 -11.88 -21.31 14.71
N GLU A 76 -12.18 -22.55 14.32
CA GLU A 76 -12.78 -22.82 13.01
C GLU A 76 -14.19 -22.23 12.89
N PRO A 77 -15.16 -22.53 13.79
CA PRO A 77 -16.50 -21.94 13.71
C PRO A 77 -16.46 -20.41 13.80
N PHE A 78 -15.59 -19.86 14.65
CA PHE A 78 -15.38 -18.42 14.79
C PHE A 78 -14.94 -17.77 13.46
N LEU A 79 -13.87 -18.28 12.85
CA LEU A 79 -13.34 -17.76 11.59
C LEU A 79 -14.34 -17.92 10.44
N GLN A 80 -15.02 -19.07 10.37
CA GLN A 80 -16.02 -19.33 9.34
C GLN A 80 -17.21 -18.36 9.43
N LEU A 81 -17.74 -18.13 10.65
CA LEU A 81 -18.82 -17.19 10.85
C LEU A 81 -18.39 -15.77 10.47
N LEU A 82 -17.18 -15.34 10.87
CA LEU A 82 -16.64 -14.03 10.51
C LEU A 82 -16.51 -13.84 8.99
N CYS A 83 -15.83 -14.75 8.28
CA CYS A 83 -15.66 -14.69 6.82
C CYS A 83 -17.00 -14.59 6.09
N LYS A 84 -17.98 -15.37 6.56
CA LYS A 84 -19.33 -15.38 6.04
C LYS A 84 -20.07 -14.07 6.23
N ARG A 85 -19.98 -13.44 7.41
CA ARG A 85 -20.55 -12.11 7.64
C ARG A 85 -19.93 -11.07 6.72
N ILE A 86 -18.61 -11.11 6.54
CA ILE A 86 -17.91 -10.21 5.61
C ILE A 86 -18.41 -10.45 4.17
N TRP A 87 -18.60 -11.72 3.76
CA TRP A 87 -19.11 -12.04 2.44
C TRP A 87 -20.57 -11.62 2.21
N GLU A 88 -21.44 -11.80 3.20
CA GLU A 88 -22.83 -11.31 3.16
C GLU A 88 -22.86 -9.81 2.88
N GLN A 89 -22.04 -9.03 3.58
CA GLN A 89 -21.92 -7.59 3.37
C GLN A 89 -21.37 -7.23 1.98
N GLU A 90 -20.39 -7.98 1.49
CA GLU A 90 -19.84 -7.78 0.16
C GLU A 90 -20.90 -8.05 -0.93
N LEU A 91 -21.75 -9.05 -0.75
CA LEU A 91 -22.87 -9.31 -1.65
C LEU A 91 -23.96 -8.25 -1.56
N GLU A 92 -24.26 -7.74 -0.37
CA GLU A 92 -25.20 -6.63 -0.22
C GLU A 92 -24.72 -5.39 -0.97
N LYS A 93 -23.41 -5.07 -0.92
CA LYS A 93 -22.81 -3.99 -1.74
C LYS A 93 -22.95 -4.25 -3.24
N ARG A 94 -22.96 -5.52 -3.66
CA ARG A 94 -23.20 -5.94 -5.06
C ARG A 94 -24.69 -6.02 -5.43
N GLY A 95 -25.60 -5.67 -4.52
CA GLY A 95 -27.05 -5.75 -4.74
C GLY A 95 -27.61 -7.18 -4.73
N GLN A 96 -26.87 -8.13 -4.15
CA GLN A 96 -27.26 -9.54 -4.01
C GLN A 96 -27.61 -9.85 -2.55
N ARG A 97 -28.43 -10.88 -2.33
CA ARG A 97 -28.73 -11.41 -0.98
C ARG A 97 -28.69 -12.93 -1.00
N ILE A 98 -28.16 -13.53 0.07
CA ILE A 98 -28.22 -14.98 0.29
C ILE A 98 -29.16 -15.25 1.47
N PRO A 99 -30.25 -16.01 1.30
CA PRO A 99 -31.10 -16.44 2.41
C PRO A 99 -30.44 -17.51 3.29
N GLY A 100 -30.69 -17.45 4.60
CA GLY A 100 -30.69 -18.62 5.50
C GLY A 100 -29.34 -19.29 5.70
N LEU A 101 -28.36 -18.53 6.16
CA LEU A 101 -26.98 -18.96 6.29
C LEU A 101 -26.67 -19.49 7.72
N GLU A 102 -27.42 -19.11 8.75
CA GLU A 102 -26.88 -19.03 10.12
C GLU A 102 -27.14 -20.25 11.04
N ALA A 103 -28.11 -21.12 10.71
CA ALA A 103 -28.71 -22.01 11.72
C ALA A 103 -27.77 -23.11 12.24
N GLU A 104 -26.89 -23.67 11.40
CA GLU A 104 -26.02 -24.79 11.78
C GLU A 104 -24.81 -24.31 12.59
N GLU A 105 -24.17 -23.20 12.21
CA GLU A 105 -22.97 -22.68 12.88
C GLU A 105 -23.30 -22.01 14.23
N LEU A 106 -24.40 -21.24 14.30
CA LEU A 106 -24.87 -20.64 15.56
C LEU A 106 -25.22 -21.70 16.60
N SER A 107 -25.63 -22.90 16.18
CA SER A 107 -25.99 -23.99 17.09
C SER A 107 -24.78 -24.63 17.79
N THR A 108 -23.59 -24.47 17.20
CA THR A 108 -22.33 -25.02 17.70
C THR A 108 -21.51 -24.03 18.53
N MET A 109 -21.85 -22.74 18.48
CA MET A 109 -21.10 -21.66 19.13
C MET A 109 -21.77 -21.17 20.41
N SER A 110 -20.96 -20.72 21.37
CA SER A 110 -21.49 -20.06 22.56
C SER A 110 -22.00 -18.64 22.22
N ARG A 111 -22.85 -18.09 23.08
CA ARG A 111 -23.33 -16.71 22.93
C ARG A 111 -22.19 -15.69 22.98
N ASP A 112 -21.15 -15.98 23.76
CA ASP A 112 -20.00 -15.11 23.93
C ASP A 112 -19.14 -15.12 22.66
N ASP A 113 -18.87 -16.30 22.07
CA ASP A 113 -18.13 -16.40 20.80
C ASP A 113 -18.86 -15.68 19.65
N ILE A 114 -20.19 -15.75 19.62
CA ILE A 114 -21.01 -15.03 18.62
C ILE A 114 -20.88 -13.51 18.80
N GLN A 115 -20.89 -13.03 20.04
CA GLN A 115 -20.72 -11.61 20.34
C GLN A 115 -19.32 -11.13 19.92
N ASP A 116 -18.29 -11.93 20.18
CA ASP A 116 -16.91 -11.62 19.78
C ASP A 116 -16.78 -11.49 18.25
N VAL A 117 -17.43 -12.38 17.47
CA VAL A 117 -17.47 -12.25 16.00
C VAL A 117 -18.13 -10.94 15.58
N GLU A 118 -19.26 -10.58 16.19
CA GLU A 118 -19.93 -9.32 15.88
C GLU A 118 -19.07 -8.09 16.21
N ASP A 119 -18.34 -8.12 17.32
CA ASP A 119 -17.52 -7.00 17.77
C ASP A 119 -16.29 -6.83 16.87
N VAL A 120 -15.64 -7.94 16.48
CA VAL A 120 -14.57 -7.95 15.47
C VAL A 120 -15.06 -7.37 14.15
N LEU A 121 -16.22 -7.83 13.67
CA LEU A 121 -16.82 -7.37 12.42
C LEU A 121 -17.13 -5.86 12.47
N LYS A 122 -17.85 -5.40 13.50
CA LYS A 122 -18.26 -4.00 13.67
C LYS A 122 -17.05 -3.06 13.77
N GLU A 123 -15.98 -3.46 14.46
CA GLU A 123 -14.77 -2.65 14.55
C GLU A 123 -14.01 -2.60 13.21
N GLY A 124 -13.93 -3.74 12.50
CA GLY A 124 -13.38 -3.82 11.15
C GLY A 124 -14.09 -2.92 10.15
N GLU A 125 -15.42 -2.92 10.15
CA GLU A 125 -16.22 -2.04 9.30
C GLU A 125 -15.97 -0.56 9.58
N LYS A 126 -15.97 -0.17 10.86
CA LYS A 126 -15.68 1.21 11.27
C LYS A 126 -14.31 1.63 10.77
N ARG A 127 -13.29 0.79 10.97
CA ARG A 127 -11.91 1.03 10.50
C ARG A 127 -11.84 1.22 8.99
N ARG A 128 -12.50 0.35 8.21
CA ARG A 128 -12.58 0.48 6.73
C ARG A 128 -13.28 1.76 6.30
N LEU A 129 -14.40 2.11 6.95
CA LEU A 129 -15.15 3.33 6.66
C LEU A 129 -14.32 4.59 6.92
N ILE A 130 -13.65 4.65 8.08
CA ILE A 130 -12.79 5.77 8.46
C ILE A 130 -11.63 5.90 7.46
N TYR A 131 -10.98 4.78 7.12
CA TYR A 131 -9.89 4.78 6.15
C TYR A 131 -10.34 5.22 4.75
N HIS A 132 -11.54 4.84 4.32
CA HIS A 132 -12.11 5.29 3.05
C HIS A 132 -12.23 6.83 2.98
N TYR A 133 -12.74 7.47 4.04
CA TYR A 133 -12.84 8.93 4.08
C TYR A 133 -11.48 9.62 4.28
N TYR A 134 -10.54 8.98 4.97
CA TYR A 134 -9.15 9.46 5.05
C TYR A 134 -8.50 9.54 3.67
N LEU A 135 -8.72 8.55 2.79
CA LEU A 135 -8.18 8.56 1.43
C LEU A 135 -8.72 9.70 0.56
N ALA A 136 -9.87 10.27 0.92
CA ALA A 136 -10.49 11.40 0.22
C ALA A 136 -9.95 12.78 0.68
N LEU A 137 -9.12 12.83 1.74
CA LEU A 137 -8.49 14.06 2.20
C LEU A 137 -7.36 14.51 1.26
N SER A 138 -6.97 15.79 1.37
CA SER A 138 -5.79 16.32 0.68
C SER A 138 -4.52 15.61 1.15
N ASP A 139 -3.48 15.58 0.29
CA ASP A 139 -2.19 14.97 0.63
C ASP A 139 -1.57 15.58 1.89
N GLU A 140 -1.67 16.91 2.06
CA GLU A 140 -1.26 17.61 3.28
C GLU A 140 -1.98 17.06 4.52
N CYS A 141 -3.31 16.92 4.48
CA CYS A 141 -4.06 16.37 5.61
C CYS A 141 -3.75 14.90 5.87
N LYS A 142 -3.54 14.10 4.82
CA LYS A 142 -3.17 12.69 4.98
C LYS A 142 -1.84 12.54 5.71
N GLU A 143 -0.83 13.31 5.32
CA GLU A 143 0.49 13.30 5.98
C GLU A 143 0.42 13.88 7.39
N LEU A 144 -0.25 15.02 7.59
CA LEU A 144 -0.37 15.64 8.91
C LEU A 144 -1.05 14.69 9.91
N LEU A 145 -2.15 14.04 9.52
CA LEU A 145 -2.83 13.09 10.39
C LEU A 145 -2.00 11.82 10.63
N ARG A 146 -1.25 11.34 9.63
CA ARG A 146 -0.35 10.18 9.77
C ARG A 146 0.71 10.42 10.83
N TRP A 147 1.41 11.56 10.74
CA TRP A 147 2.43 11.94 11.72
C TRP A 147 1.83 12.26 13.09
N SER A 148 0.72 13.00 13.13
CA SER A 148 0.10 13.41 14.39
C SER A 148 -0.52 12.28 15.20
N LEU A 149 -0.88 11.17 14.55
CA LEU A 149 -1.41 9.97 15.22
C LEU A 149 -0.33 8.94 15.55
N THR A 150 0.92 9.17 15.12
CA THR A 150 2.03 8.29 15.46
C THR A 150 2.41 8.47 16.92
N ASP A 151 2.40 7.37 17.69
CA ASP A 151 2.73 7.38 19.11
C ASP A 151 4.13 7.94 19.36
N GLY A 152 4.24 8.84 20.34
CA GLY A 152 5.52 9.41 20.78
C GLY A 152 6.14 10.44 19.84
N CYS A 153 5.44 10.87 18.78
CA CYS A 153 5.96 11.88 17.84
C CYS A 153 5.92 13.30 18.45
N LEU A 154 7.05 14.01 18.40
CA LEU A 154 7.15 15.38 18.91
C LEU A 154 6.57 16.39 17.91
N GLN A 155 6.11 17.55 18.39
CA GLN A 155 5.54 18.56 17.49
C GLN A 155 6.58 19.10 16.51
N GLU A 156 7.84 19.18 16.94
CA GLU A 156 8.97 19.60 16.13
C GLU A 156 9.24 18.62 14.98
N ASP A 157 9.13 17.31 15.24
CA ASP A 157 9.29 16.27 14.22
C ASP A 157 8.14 16.32 13.21
N ILE A 158 6.90 16.47 13.69
CA ILE A 158 5.71 16.62 12.82
C ILE A 158 5.88 17.86 11.94
N ALA A 159 6.34 18.98 12.51
CA ALA A 159 6.57 20.22 11.76
C ALA A 159 7.63 20.05 10.66
N ALA A 160 8.74 19.37 10.97
CA ALA A 160 9.81 19.10 10.02
C ALA A 160 9.33 18.22 8.86
N GLU A 161 8.61 17.14 9.16
CA GLU A 161 8.14 16.17 8.16
C GLU A 161 7.00 16.72 7.29
N THR A 162 6.15 17.59 7.84
CA THR A 162 5.00 18.15 7.13
C THR A 162 5.27 19.51 6.49
N ASN A 163 6.41 20.14 6.81
CA ASN A 163 6.72 21.53 6.45
C ASN A 163 5.64 22.53 6.93
N ILE A 164 5.04 22.26 8.09
CA ILE A 164 4.05 23.13 8.74
C ILE A 164 4.67 23.71 10.02
N PRO A 165 4.61 25.04 10.25
CA PRO A 165 5.13 25.63 11.48
C PRO A 165 4.46 25.04 12.73
N VAL A 166 5.23 24.79 13.80
CA VAL A 166 4.74 24.23 15.07
C VAL A 166 3.53 24.99 15.62
N THR A 167 3.53 26.32 15.46
CA THR A 167 2.43 27.20 15.90
C THR A 167 1.11 26.99 15.17
N GLU A 168 1.16 26.44 13.95
CA GLU A 168 -0.01 26.19 13.09
C GLU A 168 -0.51 24.74 13.16
N LEU A 169 0.33 23.81 13.63
CA LEU A 169 0.04 22.36 13.62
C LEU A 169 -1.31 22.01 14.24
N ALA A 170 -1.61 22.53 15.43
CA ALA A 170 -2.86 22.21 16.13
C ALA A 170 -4.10 22.68 15.35
N SER A 171 -4.04 23.87 14.75
CA SER A 171 -5.15 24.41 13.95
C SER A 171 -5.33 23.59 12.67
N ARG A 172 -4.25 23.38 11.90
CA ARG A 172 -4.32 22.61 10.64
C ARG A 172 -4.77 21.17 10.88
N ARG A 173 -4.30 20.54 11.96
CA ARG A 173 -4.72 19.18 12.34
C ARG A 173 -6.22 19.13 12.67
N THR A 174 -6.71 20.12 13.40
CA THR A 174 -8.13 20.27 13.71
C THR A 174 -8.96 20.44 12.43
N ASP A 175 -8.48 21.22 11.46
CA ASP A 175 -9.15 21.38 10.16
C ASP A 175 -9.22 20.06 9.37
N CYS A 176 -8.13 19.28 9.37
CA CYS A 176 -8.10 17.96 8.76
C CYS A 176 -9.06 16.98 9.43
N PHE A 177 -9.11 16.95 10.77
CA PHE A 177 -10.09 16.16 11.50
C PHE A 177 -11.52 16.63 11.23
N ARG A 178 -11.77 17.94 11.15
CA ARG A 178 -13.09 18.48 10.82
C ARG A 178 -13.55 17.98 9.45
N SER A 179 -12.67 18.01 8.45
CA SER A 179 -12.96 17.51 7.11
C SER A 179 -13.30 16.01 7.13
N LEU A 180 -12.49 15.21 7.82
CA LEU A 180 -12.70 13.76 7.96
C LEU A 180 -14.03 13.44 8.65
N PHE A 181 -14.30 14.08 9.79
CA PHE A 181 -15.47 13.81 10.59
C PHE A 181 -16.76 14.32 9.95
N ARG A 182 -16.72 15.43 9.19
CA ARG A 182 -17.91 15.90 8.46
C ARG A 182 -18.48 14.80 7.57
N ASP A 183 -17.64 14.10 6.82
CA ASP A 183 -18.08 13.11 5.85
C ASP A 183 -18.54 11.82 6.56
N ILE A 184 -17.84 11.42 7.62
CA ILE A 184 -18.22 10.29 8.50
C ILE A 184 -19.55 10.56 9.21
N ASP A 185 -19.72 11.75 9.79
CA ASP A 185 -20.93 12.16 10.52
C ASP A 185 -22.13 12.23 9.60
N THR A 186 -21.95 12.74 8.37
CA THR A 186 -22.98 12.75 7.34
C THR A 186 -23.42 11.32 7.01
N LYS A 187 -22.48 10.40 6.85
CA LYS A 187 -22.77 8.99 6.57
C LYS A 187 -23.48 8.29 7.72
N LEU A 188 -23.06 8.56 8.95
CA LEU A 188 -23.57 7.91 10.17
C LEU A 188 -24.77 8.63 10.79
N LYS A 189 -25.17 9.79 10.24
CA LYS A 189 -26.21 10.68 10.80
C LYS A 189 -25.96 11.01 12.27
N ALA A 190 -24.69 11.30 12.59
CA ALA A 190 -24.25 11.54 13.96
C ALA A 190 -23.97 13.04 14.20
N ASN A 191 -24.05 13.47 15.46
CA ASN A 191 -23.75 14.85 15.84
C ASN A 191 -22.24 15.09 15.96
N SER A 192 -21.75 16.12 15.30
CA SER A 192 -20.35 16.55 15.35
C SER A 192 -20.04 17.35 16.62
N LEU A 193 -18.76 17.35 17.01
CA LEU A 193 -18.23 18.32 17.97
C LEU A 193 -18.35 19.74 17.38
N SER A 194 -18.59 20.74 18.23
CA SER A 194 -18.40 22.13 17.81
C SER A 194 -16.93 22.37 17.44
N GLU A 195 -16.64 23.39 16.62
CA GLU A 195 -15.26 23.70 16.24
C GLU A 195 -14.35 23.93 17.45
N LYS A 196 -14.85 24.65 18.45
CA LYS A 196 -14.14 24.88 19.71
C LYS A 196 -13.88 23.56 20.45
N ASP A 197 -14.91 22.71 20.57
CA ASP A 197 -14.79 21.45 21.29
C ASP A 197 -13.87 20.47 20.56
N LEU A 198 -13.88 20.47 19.24
CA LEU A 198 -12.98 19.65 18.43
C LEU A 198 -11.50 20.04 18.67
N LEU A 199 -11.19 21.33 18.63
CA LEU A 199 -9.84 21.84 18.89
C LEU A 199 -9.38 21.50 20.32
N GLU A 200 -10.24 21.73 21.32
CA GLU A 200 -9.92 21.44 22.72
C GLU A 200 -9.75 19.93 22.96
N THR A 201 -10.59 19.10 22.31
CA THR A 201 -10.50 17.64 22.34
C THR A 201 -9.21 17.14 21.70
N ASP A 202 -8.85 17.66 20.52
CA ASP A 202 -7.63 17.28 19.82
C ASP A 202 -6.38 17.61 20.66
N ARG A 203 -6.33 18.81 21.24
CA ARG A 203 -5.25 19.22 22.15
C ARG A 203 -5.21 18.36 23.42
N PHE A 204 -6.36 18.03 24.01
CA PHE A 204 -6.45 17.18 25.19
C PHE A 204 -5.87 15.79 24.92
N LEU A 205 -6.33 15.14 23.85
CA LEU A 205 -5.92 13.78 23.48
C LEU A 205 -4.48 13.70 22.99
N SER A 206 -3.95 14.78 22.40
CA SER A 206 -2.57 14.87 21.95
C SER A 206 -1.60 15.38 23.04
N GLY A 207 -2.07 15.55 24.28
CA GLY A 207 -1.23 15.98 25.41
C GLY A 207 -0.76 17.44 25.36
N GLN A 208 -1.45 18.31 24.61
CA GLN A 208 -1.05 19.70 24.33
C GLN A 208 -1.77 20.75 25.20
N LEU A 209 -2.55 20.30 26.19
CA LEU A 209 -3.16 21.19 27.19
C LEU A 209 -2.21 21.37 28.37
N SER A 210 -2.19 22.59 28.93
CA SER A 210 -1.53 22.84 30.22
C SER A 210 -2.20 22.01 31.32
N GLU A 211 -1.52 21.79 32.45
CA GLU A 211 -2.12 21.04 33.57
C GLU A 211 -3.45 21.66 34.05
N ALA A 212 -3.51 23.00 34.09
CA ALA A 212 -4.72 23.74 34.46
C ALA A 212 -5.85 23.53 33.43
N ASP A 213 -5.56 23.66 32.13
CA ASP A 213 -6.54 23.49 31.06
C ASP A 213 -7.01 22.03 30.97
N ARG A 214 -6.09 21.08 31.16
CA ARG A 214 -6.40 19.65 31.17
C ARG A 214 -7.35 19.30 32.30
N LYS A 215 -7.13 19.87 33.50
CA LYS A 215 -8.04 19.70 34.64
C LYS A 215 -9.41 20.31 34.36
N ALA A 216 -9.45 21.56 33.88
CA ALA A 216 -10.70 22.25 33.56
C ALA A 216 -11.53 21.50 32.50
N PHE A 217 -10.87 20.98 31.45
CA PHE A 217 -11.53 20.17 30.43
C PHE A 217 -12.01 18.84 30.99
N SER A 218 -11.23 18.18 31.85
CA SER A 218 -11.65 16.93 32.50
C SER A 218 -12.89 17.12 33.38
N ASP A 219 -12.96 18.21 34.15
CA ASP A 219 -14.13 18.55 34.97
C ASP A 219 -15.36 18.81 34.07
N ARG A 220 -15.17 19.46 32.92
CA ARG A 220 -16.22 19.68 31.91
C ARG A 220 -16.73 18.35 31.33
N LEU A 221 -15.84 17.39 31.04
CA LEU A 221 -16.22 16.05 30.57
C LEU A 221 -17.00 15.23 31.60
N GLN A 222 -16.84 15.52 32.90
CA GLN A 222 -17.64 14.89 33.95
C GLN A 222 -19.03 15.52 34.06
N GLY A 223 -19.15 16.83 33.84
CA GLY A 223 -20.42 17.56 33.91
C GLY A 223 -21.29 17.45 32.64
N ASP A 224 -20.68 17.16 31.49
CA ASP A 224 -21.37 17.09 30.19
C ASP A 224 -21.26 15.69 29.57
N ALA A 225 -22.32 14.89 29.77
CA ALA A 225 -22.39 13.52 29.24
C ALA A 225 -22.36 13.45 27.71
N LEU A 226 -22.93 14.45 27.03
CA LEU A 226 -22.95 14.49 25.56
C LEU A 226 -21.54 14.75 25.03
N LEU A 227 -20.86 15.77 25.58
CA LEU A 227 -19.47 16.06 25.22
C LEU A 227 -18.56 14.86 25.52
N SER A 228 -18.72 14.22 26.68
CA SER A 228 -17.98 13.00 27.05
C SER A 228 -18.14 11.88 26.01
N GLN A 229 -19.38 11.64 25.55
CA GLN A 229 -19.66 10.66 24.50
C GLN A 229 -19.01 11.05 23.17
N GLN A 230 -19.08 12.33 22.78
CA GLN A 230 -18.48 12.82 21.53
C GLN A 230 -16.96 12.72 21.55
N VAL A 231 -16.31 13.04 22.67
CA VAL A 231 -14.86 12.90 22.87
C VAL A 231 -14.43 11.43 22.77
N LYS A 232 -15.15 10.51 23.44
CA LYS A 232 -14.87 9.07 23.34
C LYS A 232 -14.99 8.56 21.91
N ARG A 233 -16.00 9.02 21.18
CA ARG A 233 -16.18 8.68 19.76
C ARG A 233 -15.04 9.23 18.91
N PHE A 234 -14.63 10.48 19.15
CA PHE A 234 -13.53 11.11 18.44
C PHE A 234 -12.22 10.35 18.64
N ASP A 235 -11.91 10.00 19.88
CA ASP A 235 -10.75 9.19 20.25
C ASP A 235 -10.78 7.79 19.60
N ALA A 236 -11.94 7.11 19.63
CA ALA A 236 -12.09 5.81 18.98
C ALA A 236 -11.81 5.87 17.47
N VAL A 237 -12.29 6.90 16.76
CA VAL A 237 -12.02 7.09 15.33
C VAL A 237 -10.53 7.35 15.09
N ARG A 238 -9.87 8.19 15.91
CA ARG A 238 -8.42 8.43 15.83
C ARG A 238 -7.63 7.15 15.97
N GLN A 239 -7.96 6.32 16.95
CA GLN A 239 -7.25 5.07 17.22
C GLN A 239 -7.44 4.05 16.09
N LEU A 240 -8.66 3.90 15.56
CA LEU A 240 -8.92 3.01 14.42
C LEU A 240 -8.23 3.49 13.14
N LEU A 241 -8.14 4.80 12.94
CA LEU A 241 -7.40 5.38 11.82
C LEU A 241 -5.89 5.12 11.96
N ALA A 242 -5.33 5.35 13.15
CA ALA A 242 -3.91 5.15 13.44
C ALA A 242 -3.44 3.72 13.10
N GLN A 243 -4.24 2.70 13.39
CA GLN A 243 -3.97 1.30 13.03
C GLN A 243 -3.69 1.08 11.53
N LYS A 244 -4.28 1.91 10.65
CA LYS A 244 -4.13 1.80 9.19
C LYS A 244 -3.05 2.70 8.62
N ILE A 245 -2.87 3.89 9.18
CA ILE A 245 -2.04 4.92 8.55
C ILE A 245 -0.66 5.09 9.19
N CYS A 246 -0.52 4.78 10.48
CA CYS A 246 0.75 4.92 11.18
C CYS A 246 1.69 3.78 10.79
N ASN A 247 2.99 4.03 10.89
CA ASN A 247 4.01 3.01 10.67
C ASN A 247 3.88 1.93 11.75
N ASP A 248 3.79 0.67 11.33
CA ASP A 248 3.64 -0.46 12.24
C ASP A 248 4.32 -1.68 11.62
N THR A 249 5.54 -1.95 12.06
CA THR A 249 6.37 -3.03 11.51
C THR A 249 5.74 -4.40 11.71
N GLY A 250 5.00 -4.61 12.80
CA GLY A 250 4.32 -5.89 13.07
C GLY A 250 3.14 -6.12 12.13
N ARG A 251 2.32 -5.09 11.91
CA ARG A 251 1.27 -5.12 10.89
C ARG A 251 1.85 -5.40 9.52
N ASP A 252 2.92 -4.71 9.14
CA ASP A 252 3.52 -4.82 7.80
C ASP A 252 4.14 -6.22 7.60
N GLU A 253 4.77 -6.80 8.62
CA GLU A 253 5.24 -8.18 8.64
C GLU A 253 4.09 -9.19 8.47
N LEU A 254 3.01 -9.04 9.24
CA LEU A 254 1.83 -9.90 9.11
C LEU A 254 1.23 -9.80 7.70
N GLN A 255 1.06 -8.59 7.17
CA GLN A 255 0.53 -8.39 5.82
C GLN A 255 1.41 -9.08 4.76
N HIS A 256 2.72 -9.02 4.90
CA HIS A 256 3.64 -9.72 4.00
C HIS A 256 3.48 -11.25 4.10
N LEU A 257 3.35 -11.80 5.31
CA LEU A 257 3.10 -13.23 5.53
C LEU A 257 1.78 -13.66 4.90
N LEU A 258 0.68 -12.96 5.20
CA LEU A 258 -0.64 -13.24 4.63
C LEU A 258 -0.63 -13.15 3.10
N PHE A 259 0.03 -12.13 2.52
CA PHE A 259 0.17 -11.99 1.07
C PHE A 259 0.91 -13.17 0.44
N THR A 260 1.99 -13.62 1.07
CA THR A 260 2.78 -14.78 0.62
C THR A 260 1.93 -16.05 0.60
N HIS A 261 1.22 -16.32 1.69
CA HIS A 261 0.35 -17.50 1.78
C HIS A 261 -0.87 -17.40 0.87
N ARG A 262 -1.49 -16.22 0.74
CA ARG A 262 -2.57 -15.97 -0.22
C ARG A 262 -2.17 -16.37 -1.63
N ASN A 263 -0.99 -15.96 -2.09
CA ASN A 263 -0.50 -16.31 -3.41
C ASN A 263 -0.25 -17.83 -3.52
N ALA A 264 0.30 -18.47 -2.50
CA ALA A 264 0.50 -19.91 -2.51
C ALA A 264 -0.83 -20.71 -2.57
N TRP A 265 -1.85 -20.31 -1.81
CA TRP A 265 -3.10 -21.07 -1.62
C TRP A 265 -4.23 -20.75 -2.59
N TYR A 266 -4.29 -19.50 -3.07
CA TYR A 266 -5.35 -19.02 -3.95
C TYR A 266 -4.89 -18.80 -5.40
N THR A 267 -3.67 -19.22 -5.76
CA THR A 267 -3.25 -19.25 -7.16
C THR A 267 -4.23 -20.09 -7.98
N LEU A 268 -4.70 -19.50 -9.09
CA LEU A 268 -5.55 -20.17 -10.07
C LEU A 268 -4.74 -21.30 -10.72
N LYS A 269 -4.80 -22.52 -10.18
CA LYS A 269 -4.69 -23.70 -11.06
C LYS A 269 -5.97 -23.72 -11.88
N ASP A 270 -5.92 -23.08 -13.04
CA ASP A 270 -7.02 -23.02 -13.99
C ASP A 270 -7.32 -24.44 -14.49
N ASN A 271 -8.33 -25.07 -13.88
CA ASN A 271 -8.81 -26.41 -14.20
C ASN A 271 -10.34 -26.42 -14.39
N SER A 272 -10.96 -25.27 -14.65
CA SER A 272 -12.39 -25.21 -14.97
C SER A 272 -12.59 -25.34 -16.48
N VAL A 273 -13.02 -26.53 -16.92
CA VAL A 273 -13.46 -26.80 -18.29
C VAL A 273 -14.82 -26.13 -18.50
N ILE A 274 -14.87 -24.98 -19.17
CA ILE A 274 -16.11 -24.32 -19.62
C ILE A 274 -16.08 -24.22 -21.16
N PRO A 275 -17.18 -24.55 -21.88
CA PRO A 275 -17.13 -24.71 -23.34
C PRO A 275 -16.85 -23.40 -24.10
N ILE A 276 -15.71 -23.43 -24.81
CA ILE A 276 -15.04 -22.37 -25.58
C ILE A 276 -15.96 -21.58 -26.55
N ARG A 277 -17.08 -22.16 -27.00
CA ARG A 277 -17.90 -21.59 -28.09
C ARG A 277 -18.55 -20.24 -27.74
N ASN A 278 -18.97 -20.05 -26.48
CA ASN A 278 -19.60 -18.79 -26.06
C ASN A 278 -18.55 -17.70 -25.79
N TYR A 279 -17.34 -18.11 -25.40
CA TYR A 279 -16.21 -17.20 -25.23
C TYR A 279 -15.74 -16.68 -26.58
N VAL A 280 -15.60 -17.53 -27.61
CA VAL A 280 -15.09 -17.10 -28.93
C VAL A 280 -15.91 -15.97 -29.55
N ILE A 281 -17.25 -16.03 -29.45
CA ILE A 281 -18.14 -14.99 -30.02
C ILE A 281 -18.03 -13.68 -29.22
N LEU A 282 -18.04 -13.76 -27.89
CA LEU A 282 -17.92 -12.60 -27.01
C LEU A 282 -16.51 -11.99 -27.07
N THR A 283 -15.46 -12.81 -27.11
CA THR A 283 -14.07 -12.36 -27.29
C THR A 283 -13.83 -11.81 -28.67
N ALA A 284 -14.49 -12.30 -29.72
CA ALA A 284 -14.35 -11.71 -31.05
C ALA A 284 -14.94 -10.28 -31.09
N LEU A 285 -16.07 -10.06 -30.42
CA LEU A 285 -16.69 -8.74 -30.31
C LEU A 285 -15.88 -7.79 -29.42
N ILE A 286 -15.39 -8.26 -28.27
CA ILE A 286 -14.54 -7.47 -27.37
C ILE A 286 -13.16 -7.22 -28.02
N ALA A 287 -12.59 -8.18 -28.74
CA ALA A 287 -11.33 -8.01 -29.46
C ALA A 287 -11.48 -7.07 -30.65
N ALA A 288 -12.59 -7.09 -31.38
CA ALA A 288 -12.87 -6.12 -32.44
C ALA A 288 -13.05 -4.70 -31.87
N ALA A 289 -13.79 -4.55 -30.77
CA ALA A 289 -13.95 -3.27 -30.08
C ALA A 289 -12.62 -2.77 -29.48
N MET A 290 -11.84 -3.63 -28.83
CA MET A 290 -10.50 -3.31 -28.33
C MET A 290 -9.51 -3.03 -29.44
N ALA A 291 -9.56 -3.72 -30.57
CA ALA A 291 -8.68 -3.45 -31.71
C ALA A 291 -8.97 -2.08 -32.31
N ILE A 292 -10.24 -1.69 -32.43
CA ILE A 292 -10.65 -0.34 -32.86
C ILE A 292 -10.21 0.69 -31.81
N LEU A 293 -10.39 0.41 -30.53
CA LEU A 293 -10.03 1.32 -29.44
C LEU A 293 -8.50 1.45 -29.27
N LEU A 294 -7.73 0.40 -29.54
CA LEU A 294 -6.26 0.39 -29.55
C LEU A 294 -5.67 0.98 -30.83
N TYR A 295 -6.39 0.94 -31.95
CA TYR A 295 -6.00 1.61 -33.19
C TYR A 295 -6.20 3.14 -33.10
N VAL A 296 -7.15 3.60 -32.27
CA VAL A 296 -7.52 5.02 -32.15
C VAL A 296 -7.00 5.70 -30.86
N SER A 297 -6.63 4.95 -29.80
CA SER A 297 -6.22 5.52 -28.50
C SER A 297 -4.70 5.53 -28.25
N PRO A 298 -4.11 6.61 -27.70
CA PRO A 298 -2.66 6.82 -27.61
C PRO A 298 -1.95 6.13 -26.41
N TRP A 299 -2.57 5.14 -25.76
CA TRP A 299 -2.05 4.55 -24.51
C TRP A 299 -1.42 3.17 -24.72
N ARG A 300 -0.16 3.12 -25.16
CA ARG A 300 0.71 1.95 -24.90
C ARG A 300 1.37 2.13 -23.54
N LYS A 301 1.23 1.15 -22.63
CA LYS A 301 1.97 1.07 -21.35
C LYS A 301 3.45 1.33 -21.61
N ASN A 302 3.98 2.42 -21.06
CA ASN A 302 5.35 2.85 -21.32
C ASN A 302 6.29 2.14 -20.31
N ILE A 303 6.61 0.86 -20.56
CA ILE A 303 7.47 0.01 -19.71
C ILE A 303 8.78 0.76 -19.36
N TYR A 304 9.31 1.56 -20.29
CA TYR A 304 10.45 2.43 -20.04
C TYR A 304 10.33 3.27 -18.74
N ARG A 305 9.19 3.91 -18.49
CA ARG A 305 9.01 4.78 -17.31
C ARG A 305 9.01 4.02 -15.98
N GLN A 306 8.73 2.72 -15.98
CA GLN A 306 8.74 1.90 -14.77
C GLN A 306 10.17 1.55 -14.33
N PHE A 307 11.12 1.56 -15.26
CA PHE A 307 12.50 1.12 -15.02
C PHE A 307 13.53 2.26 -15.06
N ALA A 308 13.16 3.44 -15.55
CA ALA A 308 14.07 4.57 -15.78
C ALA A 308 14.28 5.54 -14.60
N SER A 309 13.83 5.22 -13.37
CA SER A 309 13.95 6.11 -12.19
C SER A 309 15.37 6.19 -11.63
N THR A 310 16.24 6.96 -12.27
CA THR A 310 17.53 7.37 -11.70
C THR A 310 17.43 8.80 -11.21
N GLU A 311 17.78 9.02 -9.95
CA GLU A 311 18.09 10.35 -9.42
C GLU A 311 19.58 10.65 -9.64
N MET A 312 19.87 11.89 -10.01
CA MET A 312 21.22 12.41 -10.04
C MET A 312 21.71 12.64 -8.62
N GLN A 313 22.77 11.93 -8.24
CA GLN A 313 23.42 12.07 -6.94
C GLN A 313 24.51 13.15 -7.02
N ILE A 314 24.88 13.71 -5.88
CA ILE A 314 26.05 14.58 -5.77
C ILE A 314 27.27 13.66 -5.58
N PRO A 315 28.25 13.64 -6.50
CA PRO A 315 29.43 12.80 -6.34
C PRO A 315 30.37 13.40 -5.27
N ASP A 316 30.89 12.55 -4.38
CA ASP A 316 31.80 12.95 -3.29
C ASP A 316 33.20 13.37 -3.77
N ILE A 317 33.50 13.19 -5.06
CA ILE A 317 34.80 13.50 -5.66
C ILE A 317 34.69 14.81 -6.44
N ASP A 318 35.47 15.82 -6.03
CA ASP A 318 35.45 17.17 -6.63
C ASP A 318 35.67 17.17 -8.16
N SER A 319 36.48 16.23 -8.69
CA SER A 319 36.73 16.12 -10.14
C SER A 319 35.54 15.60 -10.95
N LEU A 320 34.52 15.03 -10.28
CA LEU A 320 33.27 14.56 -10.87
C LEU A 320 32.11 15.52 -10.61
N ARG A 321 32.30 16.54 -9.77
CA ARG A 321 31.25 17.48 -9.36
C ARG A 321 30.60 18.16 -10.57
N LEU A 322 29.28 18.13 -10.60
CA LEU A 322 28.45 18.81 -11.58
C LEU A 322 27.90 20.12 -11.01
N PRO A 323 27.47 21.08 -11.85
CA PRO A 323 26.70 22.23 -11.38
C PRO A 323 25.47 21.75 -10.60
N GLU A 324 25.20 22.35 -9.44
CA GLU A 324 24.07 21.96 -8.59
C GLU A 324 22.74 22.14 -9.33
N GLU A 325 22.66 23.16 -10.20
CA GLU A 325 21.52 23.38 -11.07
C GLU A 325 21.27 22.20 -12.02
N ALA A 326 22.32 21.54 -12.53
CA ALA A 326 22.15 20.39 -13.42
C ALA A 326 21.49 19.22 -12.70
N ILE A 327 21.85 19.02 -11.42
CA ILE A 327 21.30 18.00 -10.54
C ILE A 327 19.82 18.28 -10.26
N VAL A 328 19.51 19.53 -9.87
CA VAL A 328 18.14 19.98 -9.58
C VAL A 328 17.24 19.82 -10.81
N GLN A 329 17.66 20.31 -11.98
CA GLN A 329 16.87 20.22 -13.21
C GLN A 329 16.65 18.77 -13.65
N PHE A 330 17.67 17.91 -13.50
CA PHE A 330 17.54 16.49 -13.84
C PHE A 330 16.54 15.78 -12.90
N ASN A 331 16.63 16.00 -11.60
CA ASN A 331 15.77 15.36 -10.60
C ASN A 331 14.31 15.86 -10.66
N HIS A 332 14.07 17.09 -11.14
CA HIS A 332 12.72 17.58 -11.45
C HIS A 332 12.18 17.11 -12.82
N GLY A 333 12.96 16.35 -13.60
CA GLY A 333 12.54 15.86 -14.92
C GLY A 333 12.64 16.89 -16.05
N HIS A 334 13.27 18.05 -15.82
CA HIS A 334 13.54 19.07 -16.84
C HIS A 334 14.77 18.68 -17.68
N PHE A 335 14.67 17.57 -18.40
CA PHE A 335 15.80 16.97 -19.12
C PHE A 335 16.42 17.87 -20.19
N GLY A 336 15.64 18.78 -20.80
CA GLY A 336 16.18 19.76 -21.75
C GLY A 336 17.20 20.70 -21.10
N GLU A 337 16.82 21.34 -20.00
CA GLU A 337 17.70 22.23 -19.22
C GLU A 337 18.89 21.47 -18.62
N ALA A 338 18.64 20.28 -18.08
CA ALA A 338 19.71 19.42 -17.57
C ALA A 338 20.75 19.10 -18.68
N THR A 339 20.30 18.76 -19.89
CA THR A 339 21.21 18.48 -21.02
C THR A 339 22.02 19.72 -21.43
N LEU A 340 21.46 20.93 -21.37
CA LEU A 340 22.21 22.16 -21.64
C LEU A 340 23.35 22.33 -20.62
N LEU A 341 23.06 22.20 -19.33
CA LEU A 341 24.06 22.33 -18.26
C LEU A 341 25.12 21.24 -18.32
N LEU A 342 24.72 20.00 -18.63
CA LEU A 342 25.63 18.87 -18.79
C LEU A 342 26.53 19.02 -20.03
N ASN A 343 26.03 19.64 -21.11
CA ASN A 343 26.85 19.99 -22.27
C ASN A 343 27.94 20.99 -21.90
N ASP A 344 27.62 22.01 -21.12
CA ASP A 344 28.60 23.00 -20.67
C ASP A 344 29.64 22.39 -19.71
N ALA A 345 29.21 21.48 -18.82
CA ALA A 345 30.12 20.70 -17.99
C ALA A 345 31.09 19.86 -18.84
N LEU A 346 30.59 19.21 -19.90
CA LEU A 346 31.42 18.38 -20.80
C LEU A 346 32.30 19.20 -21.76
N LYS A 347 31.99 20.46 -22.04
CA LYS A 347 32.92 21.37 -22.74
C LYS A 347 34.12 21.69 -21.86
N THR A 348 33.88 21.89 -20.56
CA THR A 348 34.92 22.24 -19.58
C THR A 348 35.76 21.02 -19.20
N ASN A 349 35.12 19.86 -19.00
CA ASN A 349 35.78 18.59 -18.70
C ASN A 349 35.23 17.46 -19.59
N PRO A 350 35.77 17.27 -20.80
CA PRO A 350 35.32 16.22 -21.71
C PRO A 350 35.49 14.80 -21.17
N GLY A 351 36.35 14.61 -20.15
CA GLY A 351 36.60 13.31 -19.51
C GLY A 351 35.62 12.95 -18.40
N ASN A 352 34.69 13.83 -18.03
CA ASN A 352 33.75 13.58 -16.94
C ASN A 352 32.71 12.51 -17.35
N LEU A 353 32.96 11.26 -16.95
CA LEU A 353 32.07 10.12 -17.24
C LEU A 353 30.74 10.20 -16.50
N TYR A 354 30.69 10.89 -15.36
CA TYR A 354 29.46 11.12 -14.60
C TYR A 354 28.53 12.08 -15.36
N ALA A 355 29.06 13.22 -15.84
CA ALA A 355 28.34 14.15 -16.71
C ALA A 355 27.84 13.45 -18.00
N ARG A 356 28.69 12.62 -18.61
CA ARG A 356 28.35 11.87 -19.82
C ARG A 356 27.26 10.83 -19.59
N TYR A 357 27.29 10.13 -18.45
CA TYR A 357 26.25 9.18 -18.07
C TYR A 357 24.89 9.86 -17.96
N TYR A 358 24.79 10.92 -17.15
CA TYR A 358 23.51 11.61 -16.94
C TYR A 358 23.02 12.33 -18.20
N ARG A 359 23.92 12.84 -19.05
CA ARG A 359 23.51 13.38 -20.35
C ARG A 359 22.92 12.28 -21.20
N GLY A 360 23.56 11.11 -21.25
CA GLY A 360 23.03 9.92 -21.89
C GLY A 360 21.62 9.57 -21.42
N VAL A 361 21.36 9.56 -20.11
CA VAL A 361 20.02 9.30 -19.56
C VAL A 361 19.01 10.38 -19.98
N ALA A 362 19.35 11.67 -19.83
CA ALA A 362 18.47 12.79 -20.20
C ALA A 362 18.13 12.80 -21.70
N LEU A 363 19.06 12.39 -22.56
CA LEU A 363 18.87 12.27 -24.00
C LEU A 363 17.86 11.15 -24.36
N ILE A 364 17.80 10.06 -23.58
CA ILE A 364 16.78 9.02 -23.81
C ILE A 364 15.39 9.60 -23.58
N ASP A 365 15.18 10.37 -22.51
CA ASP A 365 13.90 11.01 -22.22
C ASP A 365 13.49 12.05 -23.28
N GLN A 366 14.47 12.70 -23.90
CA GLN A 366 14.28 13.61 -25.03
C GLN A 366 14.09 12.93 -26.39
N ASN A 367 14.00 11.60 -26.44
CA ASN A 367 13.89 10.81 -27.68
C ASN A 367 15.10 11.02 -28.63
N GLN A 368 16.29 11.18 -28.06
CA GLN A 368 17.57 11.26 -28.78
C GLN A 368 18.40 9.99 -28.52
N GLN A 369 17.84 8.83 -28.88
CA GLN A 369 18.37 7.51 -28.48
C GLN A 369 19.76 7.22 -29.07
N GLU A 370 20.06 7.68 -30.28
CA GLU A 370 21.38 7.47 -30.89
C GLU A 370 22.48 8.22 -30.12
N SER A 371 22.28 9.52 -29.88
CA SER A 371 23.19 10.34 -29.07
C SER A 371 23.31 9.80 -27.64
N ALA A 372 22.20 9.41 -27.03
CA ALA A 372 22.20 8.78 -25.71
C ALA A 372 23.08 7.54 -25.66
N ARG A 373 22.92 6.63 -26.63
CA ARG A 373 23.71 5.40 -26.70
C ARG A 373 25.19 5.67 -26.92
N GLN A 374 25.57 6.69 -27.68
CA GLN A 374 26.97 7.06 -27.86
C GLN A 374 27.62 7.48 -26.53
N ASP A 375 26.93 8.30 -25.75
CA ASP A 375 27.37 8.72 -24.43
C ASP A 375 27.51 7.53 -23.48
N LEU A 376 26.44 6.74 -23.36
CA LEU A 376 26.38 5.60 -22.46
C LEU A 376 27.37 4.49 -22.87
N LEU A 377 27.60 4.29 -24.17
CA LEU A 377 28.61 3.34 -24.65
C LEU A 377 30.02 3.77 -24.22
N THR A 378 30.27 5.08 -24.22
CA THR A 378 31.55 5.59 -23.72
C THR A 378 31.69 5.35 -22.21
N VAL A 379 30.63 5.55 -21.43
CA VAL A 379 30.63 5.27 -19.99
C VAL A 379 30.80 3.77 -19.73
N PHE A 380 30.10 2.91 -20.47
CA PHE A 380 30.21 1.45 -20.36
C PHE A 380 31.63 0.94 -20.61
N ASN A 381 32.36 1.57 -21.53
CA ASN A 381 33.71 1.14 -21.88
C ASN A 381 34.79 1.70 -20.94
N ASN A 382 34.54 2.83 -20.27
CA ASN A 382 35.59 3.57 -19.55
C ASN A 382 35.35 3.78 -18.05
N SER A 383 34.13 3.54 -17.53
CA SER A 383 33.82 3.61 -16.11
C SER A 383 33.78 2.22 -15.50
N SER A 384 34.35 2.02 -14.31
CA SER A 384 34.15 0.82 -13.49
C SER A 384 32.85 0.89 -12.68
N GLU A 385 32.54 2.07 -12.13
CA GLU A 385 31.42 2.29 -11.23
C GLU A 385 30.08 2.36 -11.97
N LEU A 386 30.00 3.14 -13.05
CA LEU A 386 28.77 3.37 -13.81
C LEU A 386 28.59 2.37 -14.96
N LYS A 387 29.49 1.40 -15.12
CA LYS A 387 29.50 0.47 -16.25
C LYS A 387 28.15 -0.18 -16.48
N TYR A 388 27.64 -0.82 -15.44
CA TYR A 388 26.44 -1.64 -15.55
C TYR A 388 25.17 -0.81 -15.53
N GLU A 389 25.20 0.39 -14.94
CA GLU A 389 24.12 1.37 -15.08
C GLU A 389 24.03 1.90 -16.52
N ALA A 390 25.17 2.21 -17.15
CA ALA A 390 25.20 2.62 -18.54
C ALA A 390 24.68 1.51 -19.47
N ALA A 391 25.07 0.24 -19.25
CA ALA A 391 24.54 -0.90 -19.99
C ALA A 391 23.01 -1.03 -19.85
N PHE A 392 22.48 -0.81 -18.64
CA PHE A 392 21.05 -0.88 -18.38
C PHE A 392 20.28 0.22 -19.13
N TYR A 393 20.79 1.46 -19.11
CA TYR A 393 20.17 2.56 -19.86
C TYR A 393 20.30 2.41 -21.38
N ILE A 394 21.36 1.78 -21.88
CA ILE A 394 21.42 1.39 -23.30
C ILE A 394 20.31 0.39 -23.63
N ALA A 395 20.07 -0.61 -22.78
CA ALA A 395 18.97 -1.54 -22.97
C ALA A 395 17.60 -0.83 -22.97
N LEU A 396 17.38 0.09 -22.03
CA LEU A 396 16.16 0.91 -21.98
C LEU A 396 15.97 1.79 -23.22
N SER A 397 17.06 2.31 -23.81
CA SER A 397 16.98 3.07 -25.06
C SER A 397 16.44 2.22 -26.22
N TYR A 398 16.86 0.96 -26.32
CA TYR A 398 16.36 0.01 -27.33
C TYR A 398 14.92 -0.40 -27.04
N LEU A 399 14.58 -0.59 -25.77
CA LEU A 399 13.20 -0.86 -25.37
C LEU A 399 12.26 0.27 -25.79
N LYS A 400 12.68 1.52 -25.60
CA LYS A 400 11.91 2.71 -25.99
C LYS A 400 11.67 2.79 -27.51
N GLU A 401 12.57 2.23 -28.31
CA GLU A 401 12.41 2.08 -29.77
C GLU A 401 11.65 0.80 -30.19
N GLY A 402 11.18 -0.02 -29.24
CA GLY A 402 10.53 -1.31 -29.52
C GLY A 402 11.51 -2.43 -29.94
N ARG A 403 12.82 -2.19 -29.84
CA ARG A 403 13.89 -3.11 -30.24
C ARG A 403 14.19 -4.12 -29.13
N LYS A 404 13.26 -5.05 -28.89
CA LYS A 404 13.31 -6.02 -27.78
C LYS A 404 14.58 -6.90 -27.79
N GLN A 405 15.04 -7.35 -28.95
CA GLN A 405 16.22 -8.20 -29.05
C GLN A 405 17.49 -7.48 -28.58
N GLN A 406 17.74 -6.27 -29.08
CA GLN A 406 18.89 -5.46 -28.67
C GLN A 406 18.81 -5.07 -27.19
N CYS A 407 17.60 -4.82 -26.68
CA CYS A 407 17.39 -4.63 -25.24
C CYS A 407 17.89 -5.84 -24.44
N LEU A 408 17.45 -7.05 -24.81
CA LEU A 408 17.88 -8.29 -24.14
C LEU A 408 19.39 -8.53 -24.25
N GLU A 409 19.98 -8.29 -25.42
CA GLU A 409 21.44 -8.42 -25.65
C GLU A 409 22.25 -7.52 -24.71
N TRP A 410 21.76 -6.32 -24.39
CA TRP A 410 22.39 -5.41 -23.45
C TRP A 410 22.16 -5.80 -21.99
N LEU A 411 20.95 -6.26 -21.64
CA LEU A 411 20.65 -6.76 -20.30
C LEU A 411 21.52 -7.96 -19.91
N LEU A 412 21.78 -8.86 -20.86
CA LEU A 412 22.63 -10.04 -20.64
C LEU A 412 24.13 -9.71 -20.44
N LYS A 413 24.57 -8.47 -20.70
CA LYS A 413 25.95 -8.01 -20.42
C LYS A 413 26.15 -7.61 -18.95
N ILE A 414 25.08 -7.53 -18.16
CA ILE A 414 25.12 -7.13 -16.76
C ILE A 414 25.23 -8.39 -15.89
N PRO A 415 26.34 -8.60 -15.15
CA PRO A 415 26.54 -9.79 -14.34
C PRO A 415 25.71 -9.76 -13.07
N SER A 416 25.52 -10.93 -12.46
CA SER A 416 24.73 -11.10 -11.24
C SER A 416 25.23 -10.31 -10.03
N GLY A 417 26.51 -9.94 -10.00
CA GLY A 417 27.10 -9.12 -8.95
C GLY A 417 26.94 -7.61 -9.14
N ALA A 418 26.31 -7.15 -10.23
CA ALA A 418 26.10 -5.72 -10.46
C ALA A 418 25.02 -5.15 -9.52
N PRO A 419 25.18 -3.91 -9.00
CA PRO A 419 24.19 -3.30 -8.10
C PRO A 419 22.77 -3.25 -8.67
N ASN A 420 22.62 -3.07 -9.98
CA ASN A 420 21.35 -3.00 -10.67
C ASN A 420 20.80 -4.34 -11.19
N TYR A 421 21.42 -5.48 -10.84
CA TYR A 421 21.04 -6.78 -11.40
C TYR A 421 19.59 -7.19 -11.08
N LEU A 422 19.05 -6.80 -9.92
CA LEU A 422 17.64 -7.03 -9.60
C LEU A 422 16.69 -6.32 -10.58
N LYS A 423 17.03 -5.10 -11.03
CA LYS A 423 16.25 -4.38 -12.05
C LYS A 423 16.33 -5.10 -13.40
N VAL A 424 17.51 -5.65 -13.72
CA VAL A 424 17.73 -6.46 -14.94
C VAL A 424 16.83 -7.68 -14.97
N GLN A 425 16.78 -8.46 -13.89
CA GLN A 425 15.96 -9.68 -13.82
C GLN A 425 14.48 -9.38 -14.03
N LYS A 426 13.97 -8.36 -13.33
CA LYS A 426 12.57 -7.90 -13.47
C LYS A 426 12.26 -7.47 -14.90
N LEU A 427 13.16 -6.72 -15.54
CA LEU A 427 12.95 -6.28 -16.92
C LEU A 427 12.96 -7.45 -17.90
N ILE A 428 13.85 -8.43 -17.73
CA ILE A 428 13.87 -9.63 -18.57
C ILE A 428 12.57 -10.43 -18.43
N GLU A 429 12.01 -10.51 -17.23
CA GLU A 429 10.72 -11.18 -16.98
C GLU A 429 9.56 -10.46 -17.68
N GLU A 430 9.50 -9.12 -17.56
CA GLU A 430 8.51 -8.29 -18.26
C GLU A 430 8.60 -8.40 -19.79
N LEU A 431 9.79 -8.63 -20.34
CA LEU A 431 9.97 -8.78 -21.79
C LEU A 431 9.46 -10.13 -22.34
N LYS A 432 9.28 -11.14 -21.47
CA LYS A 432 8.76 -12.48 -21.81
C LYS A 432 7.23 -12.54 -21.85
N ASN A 433 6.57 -11.64 -21.12
CA ASN A 433 5.12 -11.43 -21.15
C ASN A 433 4.73 -10.50 -22.32
#